data_AF-A0A661ARX1-F1
#
_entry.id   AF-A0A661ARX1-F1
#
_cell.length_a   1.000
_cell.length_b   1.000
_cell.length_c   1.000
_cell.angle_alpha   90.00
_cell.angle_beta   90.00
_cell.angle_gamma   90.00
#
_symmetry.space_group_name_H-M   'P 1'
#
loop_
_entity.id
_entity.type
_entity.pdbx_description
1 polymer ?
#
loop_
_entity_poly.entity_id
_entity_poly.type
_entity_poly.pdbx_seq_one_letter_code
_entity_poly.pdbx_strand_id
1 'polypeptide(L)'
;MMLLLLSLTYSSPTIDGVVGTDWASDEVVAWNTVSTSWSGYQLDTLYVTWDAESLYIGIEGSINASDGNVVLVYLDTDFGSDDTTSGFNDRWDLNDESGNLDQAITGAVPSAVPISGFYADWVIGTKDQTSVSPGVFDDHAGLRQIEYKQRDDFWWFSECHVAATTGGDVEIAIAWERLDIDTGAVLGMFVVIKNWDGDYISNQCLPEDGSPEVVNAVVTIPVDADSDGVPDNNVSPSDISSIVTTSPYTYHIPSVDGAVAEGDSDWNANEHVLENTTTNNWKGNSLSDLYVTWDRYDLFIGVRDTIQNSGNAFLLYLDIDFDADKNDSGFCSASDVADNTGTLDDAITGTYPDTVEIGGFLADWVLGETWARSLTGFESPNDSSGLRKIEDPGDFWWYSVPLRITAGGDLEAKIPWDNLFGKGRGFVDTGAVLALFCVIKD
;
A
#
# COMPACT_ATOMS: atom_id res chain seq x y z
N MET A 1 -33.44 -32.27 5.05
CA MET A 1 -34.83 -31.73 5.05
C MET A 1 -34.80 -30.62 4.02
N MET A 2 -35.42 -30.85 2.86
CA MET A 2 -35.37 -29.94 1.71
C MET A 2 -36.34 -28.78 2.00
N LEU A 3 -35.82 -27.68 2.55
CA LEU A 3 -36.58 -26.44 2.66
C LEU A 3 -36.75 -25.89 1.25
N LEU A 4 -37.99 -25.55 0.86
CA LEU A 4 -38.30 -24.93 -0.43
C LEU A 4 -37.61 -23.55 -0.51
N LEU A 5 -36.48 -23.45 -1.23
CA LEU A 5 -35.75 -22.22 -1.59
C LEU A 5 -36.43 -21.46 -2.76
N LEU A 6 -37.75 -21.28 -2.73
CA LEU A 6 -38.50 -20.80 -3.91
C LEU A 6 -38.72 -19.27 -3.99
N SER A 7 -37.93 -18.43 -3.33
CA SER A 7 -38.11 -16.96 -3.45
C SER A 7 -36.95 -16.06 -2.97
N LEU A 8 -35.68 -16.40 -3.20
CA LEU A 8 -34.56 -15.59 -2.71
C LEU A 8 -33.64 -15.16 -3.86
N THR A 9 -34.06 -14.18 -4.66
CA THR A 9 -33.26 -13.69 -5.79
C THR A 9 -33.34 -12.17 -5.86
N TYR A 10 -32.20 -11.47 -5.84
CA TYR A 10 -32.18 -10.05 -6.20
C TYR A 10 -32.30 -9.91 -7.72
N SER A 11 -31.35 -10.49 -8.46
CA SER A 11 -31.34 -10.52 -9.93
C SER A 11 -30.54 -11.71 -10.46
N SER A 12 -30.85 -12.13 -11.69
CA SER A 12 -30.18 -13.22 -12.41
C SER A 12 -29.84 -12.75 -13.84
N PRO A 13 -28.76 -11.97 -14.01
CA PRO A 13 -28.32 -11.50 -15.33
C PRO A 13 -27.94 -12.67 -16.24
N THR A 14 -28.02 -12.46 -17.55
CA THR A 14 -27.62 -13.46 -18.56
C THR A 14 -26.14 -13.29 -18.85
N ILE A 15 -25.33 -14.29 -18.49
CA ILE A 15 -23.89 -14.26 -18.75
C ILE A 15 -23.62 -14.51 -20.24
N ASP A 16 -23.49 -13.43 -21.01
CA ASP A 16 -23.22 -13.42 -22.46
C ASP A 16 -22.01 -12.55 -22.86
N GLY A 17 -21.37 -11.92 -21.88
CA GLY A 17 -20.18 -11.08 -21.97
C GLY A 17 -20.51 -9.63 -22.33
N VAL A 18 -21.73 -9.17 -22.04
CA VAL A 18 -22.18 -7.79 -22.26
C VAL A 18 -22.90 -7.29 -21.01
N VAL A 19 -22.35 -6.27 -20.35
CA VAL A 19 -23.03 -5.61 -19.23
C VAL A 19 -24.11 -4.70 -19.81
N GLY A 20 -25.32 -5.23 -19.90
CA GLY A 20 -26.43 -4.67 -20.66
C GLY A 20 -27.65 -4.31 -19.84
N THR A 21 -28.83 -4.50 -20.45
CA THR A 21 -30.13 -4.12 -19.86
C THR A 21 -30.59 -5.04 -18.73
N ASP A 22 -29.91 -6.16 -18.55
CA ASP A 22 -30.11 -7.14 -17.48
C ASP A 22 -29.30 -6.82 -16.21
N TRP A 23 -28.43 -5.82 -16.28
CA TRP A 23 -27.81 -5.18 -15.12
C TRP A 23 -28.51 -3.86 -14.79
N ALA A 24 -28.83 -3.65 -13.52
CA ALA A 24 -29.50 -2.47 -13.02
C ALA A 24 -28.51 -1.48 -12.36
N SER A 25 -28.87 -0.20 -12.35
CA SER A 25 -28.00 0.85 -11.78
C SER A 25 -27.75 0.71 -10.28
N ASP A 26 -28.62 -0.01 -9.58
CA ASP A 26 -28.53 -0.28 -8.15
C ASP A 26 -27.72 -1.55 -7.84
N GLU A 27 -27.15 -2.19 -8.87
CA GLU A 27 -26.17 -3.28 -8.76
C GLU A 27 -24.74 -2.78 -8.90
N VAL A 28 -24.54 -1.48 -9.17
CA VAL A 28 -23.21 -0.89 -9.25
C VAL A 28 -22.64 -0.68 -7.85
N VAL A 29 -21.45 -1.25 -7.61
CA VAL A 29 -20.77 -1.21 -6.32
C VAL A 29 -19.43 -0.47 -6.36
N ALA A 30 -18.86 -0.23 -7.55
CA ALA A 30 -17.68 0.62 -7.72
C ALA A 30 -17.54 1.16 -9.15
N TRP A 31 -16.70 2.19 -9.29
CA TRP A 31 -16.37 2.86 -10.55
C TRP A 31 -14.88 3.19 -10.62
N ASN A 32 -14.38 3.41 -11.82
CA ASN A 32 -13.08 3.99 -12.10
C ASN A 32 -13.20 5.05 -13.18
N THR A 33 -12.72 6.26 -12.87
CA THR A 33 -12.78 7.44 -13.75
C THR A 33 -11.43 7.79 -14.35
N VAL A 34 -10.37 7.08 -13.97
CA VAL A 34 -9.00 7.29 -14.42
C VAL A 34 -8.83 6.68 -15.81
N SER A 35 -8.24 7.46 -16.72
CA SER A 35 -7.89 6.95 -18.05
C SER A 35 -6.80 5.88 -17.96
N THR A 36 -6.97 4.81 -18.72
CA THR A 36 -5.98 3.75 -18.82
C THR A 36 -4.67 4.21 -19.46
N SER A 37 -3.57 3.69 -18.93
CA SER A 37 -2.23 3.76 -19.53
C SER A 37 -2.01 2.65 -20.57
N TRP A 38 -2.91 1.66 -20.64
CA TRP A 38 -2.83 0.50 -21.52
C TRP A 38 -3.89 0.61 -22.62
N SER A 39 -3.45 0.81 -23.86
CA SER A 39 -4.35 1.03 -25.00
C SER A 39 -5.37 -0.10 -25.17
N GLY A 40 -6.66 0.22 -25.04
CA GLY A 40 -7.77 -0.73 -25.22
C GLY A 40 -8.02 -1.65 -24.01
N TYR A 41 -7.53 -1.26 -22.83
CA TYR A 41 -7.77 -1.95 -21.57
C TYR A 41 -8.25 -0.94 -20.53
N GLN A 42 -9.55 -0.78 -20.37
CA GLN A 42 -10.18 0.17 -19.44
C GLN A 42 -11.14 -0.60 -18.54
N LEU A 43 -11.12 -0.30 -17.24
CA LEU A 43 -12.16 -0.71 -16.30
C LEU A 43 -12.99 0.52 -15.98
N ASP A 44 -14.31 0.46 -16.16
CA ASP A 44 -15.19 1.62 -15.94
C ASP A 44 -16.10 1.41 -14.73
N THR A 45 -16.81 0.28 -14.66
CA THR A 45 -17.83 0.04 -13.63
C THR A 45 -17.83 -1.42 -13.16
N LEU A 46 -17.96 -1.62 -11.85
CA LEU A 46 -18.17 -2.94 -11.23
C LEU A 46 -19.62 -3.09 -10.78
N TYR A 47 -20.28 -4.11 -11.30
CA TYR A 47 -21.61 -4.55 -10.92
C TYR A 47 -21.52 -5.85 -10.12
N VAL A 48 -22.31 -5.97 -9.07
CA VAL A 48 -22.45 -7.20 -8.30
C VAL A 48 -23.91 -7.42 -8.00
N THR A 49 -24.38 -8.66 -8.16
CA THR A 49 -25.74 -9.06 -7.83
C THR A 49 -25.77 -10.55 -7.50
N TRP A 50 -26.91 -11.07 -7.08
CA TRP A 50 -27.04 -12.49 -6.75
C TRP A 50 -28.46 -13.01 -6.85
N ASP A 51 -28.53 -14.32 -7.03
CA ASP A 51 -29.74 -15.09 -6.85
C ASP A 51 -29.56 -16.23 -5.85
N ALA A 52 -30.52 -17.16 -5.80
CA ALA A 52 -30.52 -18.26 -4.86
C ALA A 52 -29.41 -19.30 -5.14
N GLU A 53 -28.82 -19.27 -6.34
CA GLU A 53 -27.88 -20.26 -6.82
C GLU A 53 -26.48 -19.67 -7.03
N SER A 54 -26.38 -18.41 -7.45
CA SER A 54 -25.10 -17.81 -7.86
C SER A 54 -24.88 -16.38 -7.39
N LEU A 55 -23.60 -16.06 -7.18
CA LEU A 55 -23.05 -14.71 -7.22
C LEU A 55 -22.79 -14.32 -8.68
N TYR A 56 -23.13 -13.08 -9.03
CA TYR A 56 -22.90 -12.51 -10.34
C TYR A 56 -22.02 -11.26 -10.25
N ILE A 57 -21.03 -11.16 -11.14
CA ILE A 57 -20.11 -10.02 -11.23
C ILE A 57 -20.08 -9.54 -12.68
N GLY A 58 -20.38 -8.26 -12.89
CA GLY A 58 -20.32 -7.59 -14.19
C GLY A 58 -19.22 -6.54 -14.16
N ILE A 59 -18.36 -6.54 -15.17
CA ILE A 59 -17.24 -5.60 -15.31
C ILE A 59 -17.43 -4.88 -16.63
N GLU A 60 -17.93 -3.65 -16.56
CA GLU A 60 -18.05 -2.77 -17.71
C GLU A 60 -16.69 -2.15 -18.04
N GLY A 61 -16.34 -2.16 -19.33
CA GLY A 61 -15.10 -1.55 -19.78
C GLY A 61 -14.72 -1.87 -21.20
N SER A 62 -13.42 -1.83 -21.48
CA SER A 62 -12.87 -2.28 -22.76
C SER A 62 -11.70 -3.21 -22.54
N ILE A 63 -11.71 -4.33 -23.25
CA ILE A 63 -10.64 -5.32 -23.24
C ILE A 63 -10.34 -5.64 -24.70
N ASN A 64 -9.06 -5.73 -25.07
CA ASN A 64 -8.68 -6.23 -26.38
C ASN A 64 -8.45 -7.73 -26.34
N ALA A 65 -8.77 -8.40 -27.45
CA ALA A 65 -8.37 -9.78 -27.67
C ALA A 65 -6.97 -9.80 -28.28
N SER A 66 -6.09 -10.67 -27.77
CA SER A 66 -4.80 -11.09 -28.36
C SER A 66 -3.53 -10.32 -27.94
N ASP A 67 -3.55 -9.52 -26.87
CA ASP A 67 -2.30 -8.94 -26.33
C ASP A 67 -1.70 -9.75 -25.17
N GLY A 68 -2.38 -10.83 -24.75
CA GLY A 68 -2.00 -11.67 -23.61
C GLY A 68 -2.48 -11.14 -22.27
N ASN A 69 -3.18 -10.01 -22.24
CA ASN A 69 -3.61 -9.38 -20.99
C ASN A 69 -4.80 -10.11 -20.36
N VAL A 70 -4.92 -9.95 -19.05
CA VAL A 70 -5.83 -10.70 -18.19
C VAL A 70 -6.61 -9.73 -17.32
N VAL A 71 -7.92 -9.92 -17.22
CA VAL A 71 -8.76 -9.30 -16.19
C VAL A 71 -8.95 -10.33 -15.08
N LEU A 72 -8.62 -9.93 -13.85
CA LEU A 72 -8.71 -10.76 -12.66
C LEU A 72 -9.57 -10.08 -11.60
N VAL A 73 -10.51 -10.83 -11.03
CA VAL A 73 -11.25 -10.48 -9.81
C VAL A 73 -10.69 -11.32 -8.68
N TYR A 74 -10.18 -10.65 -7.65
CA TYR A 74 -9.78 -11.29 -6.40
C TYR A 74 -10.96 -11.18 -5.44
N LEU A 75 -11.37 -12.30 -4.85
CA LEU A 75 -12.55 -12.42 -4.01
C LEU A 75 -12.16 -13.08 -2.69
N ASP A 76 -12.44 -12.37 -1.62
CA ASP A 76 -12.41 -12.77 -0.22
C ASP A 76 -13.87 -13.06 0.20
N THR A 77 -14.12 -14.25 0.72
CA THR A 77 -15.47 -14.71 1.08
C THR A 77 -15.82 -14.50 2.55
N ASP A 78 -14.85 -14.10 3.37
CA ASP A 78 -14.98 -13.97 4.81
C ASP A 78 -14.33 -12.68 5.37
N PHE A 79 -14.30 -11.62 4.56
CA PHE A 79 -13.68 -10.34 4.85
C PHE A 79 -13.91 -9.88 6.30
N GLY A 80 -12.81 -9.58 6.99
CA GLY A 80 -12.81 -9.12 8.38
C GLY A 80 -12.78 -10.25 9.42
N SER A 81 -12.72 -11.52 9.01
CA SER A 81 -12.53 -12.68 9.90
C SER A 81 -11.13 -12.78 10.53
N ASP A 82 -10.18 -11.92 10.11
CA ASP A 82 -8.76 -11.92 10.53
C ASP A 82 -8.08 -13.30 10.36
N ASP A 83 -8.44 -14.07 9.32
CA ASP A 83 -7.67 -15.26 8.94
C ASP A 83 -6.34 -14.89 8.29
N THR A 84 -5.40 -14.44 9.11
CA THR A 84 -4.01 -14.15 8.72
C THR A 84 -3.25 -15.39 8.22
N THR A 85 -3.87 -16.58 8.23
CA THR A 85 -3.23 -17.86 7.87
C THR A 85 -3.66 -18.41 6.52
N SER A 86 -4.67 -17.81 5.89
CA SER A 86 -5.22 -18.18 4.59
C SER A 86 -5.27 -16.97 3.63
N GLY A 87 -5.61 -17.23 2.38
CA GLY A 87 -5.82 -16.26 1.30
C GLY A 87 -4.56 -15.52 0.80
N PHE A 88 -4.80 -14.66 -0.19
CA PHE A 88 -3.81 -13.77 -0.78
C PHE A 88 -4.01 -12.34 -0.27
N ASN A 89 -2.95 -11.80 0.33
CA ASN A 89 -2.79 -10.35 0.47
C ASN A 89 -1.36 -9.87 0.24
N ASP A 90 -0.42 -10.79 0.00
CA ASP A 90 0.94 -10.50 -0.41
C ASP A 90 1.34 -11.41 -1.58
N ARG A 91 2.09 -10.88 -2.55
CA ARG A 91 2.56 -11.64 -3.72
C ARG A 91 3.38 -12.89 -3.36
N TRP A 92 3.98 -12.93 -2.17
CA TRP A 92 4.71 -14.10 -1.68
C TRP A 92 3.81 -15.24 -1.19
N ASP A 93 2.48 -15.04 -1.12
CA ASP A 93 1.53 -16.09 -0.77
C ASP A 93 1.30 -17.09 -1.93
N LEU A 94 1.64 -16.69 -3.16
CA LEU A 94 1.35 -17.40 -4.42
C LEU A 94 2.64 -17.96 -5.04
N ASN A 95 2.63 -19.22 -5.51
CA ASN A 95 3.80 -19.86 -6.15
C ASN A 95 3.44 -20.76 -7.35
N ASP A 96 2.20 -20.72 -7.85
CA ASP A 96 1.78 -21.57 -8.98
C ASP A 96 1.92 -20.84 -10.32
N GLU A 97 2.89 -21.25 -11.12
CA GLU A 97 3.13 -20.72 -12.46
C GLU A 97 2.67 -21.70 -13.57
N SER A 98 1.88 -22.72 -13.22
CA SER A 98 1.52 -23.86 -14.08
C SER A 98 0.19 -23.68 -14.81
N GLY A 99 0.05 -22.60 -15.57
CA GLY A 99 -1.16 -22.34 -16.36
C GLY A 99 -1.15 -20.94 -16.94
N ASN A 100 -1.96 -20.68 -17.97
CA ASN A 100 -2.03 -19.38 -18.61
C ASN A 100 -2.62 -18.31 -17.68
N LEU A 101 -3.64 -18.65 -16.90
CA LEU A 101 -4.21 -17.77 -15.89
C LEU A 101 -3.35 -17.75 -14.62
N ASP A 102 -2.83 -18.91 -14.23
CA ASP A 102 -2.07 -19.11 -12.99
C ASP A 102 -0.78 -18.28 -12.98
N GLN A 103 -0.10 -18.17 -14.15
CA GLN A 103 1.04 -17.25 -14.34
C GLN A 103 0.66 -15.80 -14.03
N ALA A 104 -0.45 -15.30 -14.58
CA ALA A 104 -0.87 -13.93 -14.32
C ALA A 104 -1.31 -13.71 -12.86
N ILE A 105 -1.88 -14.73 -12.21
CA ILE A 105 -2.25 -14.68 -10.80
C ILE A 105 -0.99 -14.54 -9.92
N THR A 106 0.02 -15.38 -10.16
CA THR A 106 1.27 -15.48 -9.36
C THR A 106 2.29 -14.38 -9.62
N GLY A 107 2.21 -13.67 -10.75
CA GLY A 107 3.20 -12.64 -11.12
C GLY A 107 3.41 -11.54 -10.06
N ALA A 108 4.46 -10.73 -10.25
CA ALA A 108 5.01 -9.87 -9.19
C ALA A 108 4.08 -8.78 -8.64
N VAL A 109 2.96 -8.47 -9.31
CA VAL A 109 2.03 -7.40 -8.93
C VAL A 109 0.57 -7.89 -8.95
N PRO A 110 -0.36 -7.35 -8.13
CA PRO A 110 -0.08 -6.39 -7.07
C PRO A 110 0.80 -7.04 -6.02
N SER A 111 1.79 -6.29 -5.56
CA SER A 111 2.81 -6.78 -4.63
C SER A 111 2.23 -7.05 -3.25
N ALA A 112 1.17 -6.31 -2.89
CA ALA A 112 0.40 -6.50 -1.67
C ALA A 112 -1.02 -5.91 -1.81
N VAL A 113 -1.88 -6.27 -0.86
CA VAL A 113 -3.21 -5.71 -0.60
C VAL A 113 -3.31 -5.39 0.91
N PRO A 114 -2.76 -4.26 1.37
CA PRO A 114 -2.59 -3.94 2.80
C PRO A 114 -3.89 -3.59 3.56
N ILE A 115 -5.04 -4.09 3.12
CA ILE A 115 -6.33 -3.83 3.74
C ILE A 115 -6.55 -4.81 4.88
N SER A 116 -6.70 -4.29 6.10
CA SER A 116 -6.95 -5.11 7.28
C SER A 116 -8.21 -5.96 7.07
N GLY A 117 -8.07 -7.26 7.29
CA GLY A 117 -9.15 -8.22 7.13
C GLY A 117 -9.41 -8.68 5.68
N PHE A 118 -8.62 -8.23 4.69
CA PHE A 118 -8.71 -8.73 3.32
C PHE A 118 -7.65 -9.82 3.05
N TYR A 119 -8.11 -11.01 2.68
CA TYR A 119 -7.32 -12.15 2.22
C TYR A 119 -8.09 -12.87 1.13
N ALA A 120 -7.72 -12.69 -0.14
CA ALA A 120 -8.50 -13.29 -1.23
C ALA A 120 -8.41 -14.82 -1.20
N ASP A 121 -9.56 -15.48 -1.09
CA ASP A 121 -9.70 -16.94 -1.13
C ASP A 121 -9.77 -17.48 -2.56
N TRP A 122 -10.24 -16.64 -3.47
CA TRP A 122 -10.53 -16.97 -4.85
C TRP A 122 -10.00 -15.93 -5.82
N VAL A 123 -9.67 -16.42 -7.02
CA VAL A 123 -9.47 -15.56 -8.18
C VAL A 123 -10.28 -16.11 -9.33
N ILE A 124 -10.99 -15.22 -10.03
CA ILE A 124 -11.65 -15.54 -11.30
C ILE A 124 -11.23 -14.55 -12.36
N GLY A 125 -11.06 -15.01 -13.59
CA GLY A 125 -10.64 -14.10 -14.64
C GLY A 125 -10.75 -14.65 -16.04
N THR A 126 -10.29 -13.82 -16.96
CA THR A 126 -10.24 -14.09 -18.39
C THR A 126 -8.99 -13.46 -19.00
N LYS A 127 -8.28 -14.24 -19.81
CA LYS A 127 -7.15 -13.84 -20.64
C LYS A 127 -7.60 -13.77 -22.09
N ASP A 128 -7.24 -12.69 -22.76
CA ASP A 128 -7.56 -12.44 -24.18
C ASP A 128 -9.06 -12.61 -24.50
N GLN A 129 -9.93 -12.26 -23.55
CA GLN A 129 -11.40 -12.38 -23.69
C GLN A 129 -11.89 -13.82 -23.88
N THR A 130 -11.16 -14.78 -23.33
CA THR A 130 -11.60 -16.17 -23.34
C THR A 130 -12.84 -16.34 -22.45
N SER A 131 -13.85 -17.02 -22.98
CA SER A 131 -15.06 -17.37 -22.23
C SER A 131 -15.03 -18.85 -21.88
N VAL A 132 -15.56 -19.21 -20.70
CA VAL A 132 -15.70 -20.60 -20.25
C VAL A 132 -17.09 -20.82 -19.68
N SER A 133 -17.78 -21.86 -20.18
CA SER A 133 -19.10 -22.24 -19.66
C SER A 133 -18.97 -23.18 -18.45
N PRO A 134 -20.00 -23.26 -17.58
CA PRO A 134 -20.00 -24.19 -16.46
C PRO A 134 -19.76 -25.65 -16.90
N GLY A 135 -18.96 -26.38 -16.12
CA GLY A 135 -18.55 -27.76 -16.39
C GLY A 135 -17.37 -27.91 -17.36
N VAL A 136 -16.77 -26.81 -17.81
CA VAL A 136 -15.59 -26.79 -18.69
C VAL A 136 -14.40 -26.18 -17.93
N PHE A 137 -13.23 -26.78 -18.09
CA PHE A 137 -11.97 -26.20 -17.63
C PHE A 137 -11.25 -25.54 -18.81
N ASP A 138 -10.86 -24.29 -18.65
CA ASP A 138 -10.00 -23.56 -19.60
C ASP A 138 -8.85 -22.87 -18.85
N ASP A 139 -7.67 -22.92 -19.46
CA ASP A 139 -6.45 -22.34 -18.91
C ASP A 139 -6.40 -20.82 -19.04
N HIS A 140 -7.24 -20.24 -19.88
CA HIS A 140 -7.30 -18.80 -20.10
C HIS A 140 -8.47 -18.15 -19.36
N ALA A 141 -9.40 -18.92 -18.79
CA ALA A 141 -10.53 -18.35 -18.05
C ALA A 141 -11.10 -19.32 -17.03
N GLY A 142 -11.64 -18.78 -15.94
CA GLY A 142 -12.38 -19.54 -14.94
C GLY A 142 -11.94 -19.25 -13.50
N LEU A 143 -12.42 -20.09 -12.58
CA LEU A 143 -12.25 -19.93 -11.14
C LEU A 143 -11.05 -20.71 -10.62
N ARG A 144 -10.29 -20.07 -9.73
CA ARG A 144 -9.17 -20.63 -8.96
C ARG A 144 -9.40 -20.40 -7.48
N GLN A 145 -9.17 -21.42 -6.67
CA GLN A 145 -9.06 -21.26 -5.22
C GLN A 145 -7.59 -21.03 -4.84
N ILE A 146 -7.35 -20.01 -4.03
CA ILE A 146 -6.03 -19.56 -3.59
C ILE A 146 -5.92 -19.40 -2.06
N GLU A 147 -6.97 -19.69 -1.30
CA GLU A 147 -7.06 -19.65 0.18
C GLU A 147 -5.88 -20.28 0.97
N TYR A 148 -5.05 -21.17 0.43
CA TYR A 148 -3.98 -21.79 1.25
C TYR A 148 -2.61 -21.21 0.88
N LYS A 149 -1.86 -20.70 1.88
CA LYS A 149 -0.52 -20.13 1.68
C LYS A 149 0.45 -21.13 1.03
N GLN A 150 1.26 -20.64 0.08
CA GLN A 150 2.27 -21.39 -0.66
C GLN A 150 1.67 -22.49 -1.55
N ARG A 151 0.66 -22.16 -2.36
CA ARG A 151 0.20 -23.10 -3.39
C ARG A 151 1.21 -23.17 -4.52
N ASP A 152 1.73 -24.37 -4.73
CA ASP A 152 2.42 -24.77 -5.96
C ASP A 152 1.43 -25.20 -7.07
N ASP A 153 0.11 -25.21 -6.76
CA ASP A 153 -0.99 -25.62 -7.64
C ASP A 153 -2.33 -25.00 -7.16
N PHE A 154 -2.90 -24.08 -7.93
CA PHE A 154 -4.21 -23.49 -7.68
C PHE A 154 -5.29 -24.50 -8.07
N TRP A 155 -6.31 -24.70 -7.22
CA TRP A 155 -7.37 -25.65 -7.58
C TRP A 155 -8.37 -25.02 -8.54
N TRP A 156 -8.69 -25.77 -9.59
CA TRP A 156 -9.61 -25.36 -10.64
C TRP A 156 -11.01 -25.84 -10.34
N PHE A 157 -11.97 -24.96 -10.58
CA PHE A 157 -13.39 -25.25 -10.42
C PHE A 157 -14.14 -24.93 -11.71
N SER A 158 -15.07 -25.81 -12.05
CA SER A 158 -15.86 -25.72 -13.28
C SER A 158 -17.23 -25.09 -13.03
N GLU A 159 -17.56 -24.82 -11.77
CA GLU A 159 -18.80 -24.23 -11.27
C GLU A 159 -18.82 -22.70 -11.44
N CYS A 160 -18.23 -22.20 -12.52
CA CYS A 160 -18.29 -20.80 -12.92
C CYS A 160 -18.64 -20.66 -14.41
N HIS A 161 -19.28 -19.55 -14.75
CA HIS A 161 -19.44 -19.09 -16.13
C HIS A 161 -18.66 -17.78 -16.25
N VAL A 162 -17.71 -17.71 -17.18
CA VAL A 162 -17.06 -16.45 -17.57
C VAL A 162 -17.42 -16.19 -19.02
N ALA A 163 -18.00 -15.04 -19.31
CA ALA A 163 -18.25 -14.59 -20.68
C ALA A 163 -17.58 -13.23 -20.90
N ALA A 164 -16.87 -13.11 -22.01
CA ALA A 164 -16.21 -11.88 -22.43
C ALA A 164 -16.39 -11.72 -23.94
N THR A 165 -16.77 -10.51 -24.38
CA THR A 165 -16.96 -10.22 -25.81
C THR A 165 -15.91 -9.25 -26.34
N THR A 166 -15.60 -9.37 -27.62
CA THR A 166 -14.54 -8.56 -28.25
C THR A 166 -14.79 -7.07 -28.14
N GLY A 167 -13.82 -6.36 -27.55
CA GLY A 167 -13.85 -4.92 -27.33
C GLY A 167 -14.75 -4.46 -26.18
N GLY A 168 -15.31 -5.39 -25.40
CA GLY A 168 -16.34 -5.13 -24.40
C GLY A 168 -16.04 -5.65 -23.01
N ASP A 169 -17.12 -6.00 -22.33
CA ASP A 169 -17.25 -6.27 -20.90
C ASP A 169 -16.88 -7.72 -20.52
N VAL A 170 -16.85 -7.98 -19.22
CA VAL A 170 -16.75 -9.34 -18.65
C VAL A 170 -17.92 -9.58 -17.72
N GLU A 171 -18.56 -10.73 -17.87
CA GLU A 171 -19.59 -11.19 -16.96
C GLU A 171 -19.21 -12.54 -16.37
N ILE A 172 -19.47 -12.68 -15.09
CA ILE A 172 -19.09 -13.84 -14.28
C ILE A 172 -20.31 -14.30 -13.48
N ALA A 173 -20.56 -15.61 -13.47
CA ALA A 173 -21.41 -16.27 -12.49
C ALA A 173 -20.62 -17.34 -11.73
N ILE A 174 -20.77 -17.40 -10.41
CA ILE A 174 -20.15 -18.42 -9.56
C ILE A 174 -21.24 -19.02 -8.67
N ALA A 175 -21.35 -20.34 -8.66
CA ALA A 175 -22.32 -21.01 -7.80
C ALA A 175 -21.97 -20.81 -6.31
N TRP A 176 -22.96 -20.46 -5.48
CA TRP A 176 -22.76 -20.24 -4.04
C TRP A 176 -22.22 -21.48 -3.32
N GLU A 177 -22.63 -22.68 -3.75
CA GLU A 177 -22.13 -23.95 -3.20
C GLU A 177 -20.62 -24.14 -3.37
N ARG A 178 -19.97 -23.34 -4.22
CA ARG A 178 -18.53 -23.37 -4.43
C ARG A 178 -17.77 -22.42 -3.52
N LEU A 179 -18.37 -21.29 -3.15
CA LEU A 179 -17.68 -20.19 -2.44
C LEU A 179 -17.55 -20.41 -0.93
N ASP A 180 -18.06 -21.52 -0.38
CA ASP A 180 -17.93 -21.88 1.04
C ASP A 180 -18.21 -20.70 2.01
N ILE A 181 -19.25 -19.91 1.71
CA ILE A 181 -19.58 -18.69 2.47
C ILE A 181 -20.07 -19.01 3.89
N ASP A 182 -19.45 -18.34 4.86
CA ASP A 182 -19.79 -18.45 6.27
C ASP A 182 -21.06 -17.68 6.64
N THR A 183 -21.65 -18.05 7.77
CA THR A 183 -22.76 -17.29 8.35
C THR A 183 -22.30 -15.90 8.77
N GLY A 184 -22.98 -14.85 8.32
CA GLY A 184 -22.53 -13.47 8.55
C GLY A 184 -21.54 -12.96 7.51
N ALA A 185 -21.36 -13.67 6.39
CA ALA A 185 -20.32 -13.36 5.41
C ALA A 185 -20.38 -11.93 4.88
N VAL A 186 -19.19 -11.33 4.81
CA VAL A 186 -18.92 -10.10 4.07
C VAL A 186 -17.98 -10.47 2.94
N LEU A 187 -18.39 -10.23 1.70
CA LEU A 187 -17.50 -10.41 0.56
C LEU A 187 -16.56 -9.20 0.48
N GLY A 188 -15.27 -9.43 0.26
CA GLY A 188 -14.31 -8.42 -0.16
C GLY A 188 -13.87 -8.69 -1.60
N MET A 189 -13.79 -7.68 -2.46
CA MET A 189 -13.24 -7.90 -3.80
C MET A 189 -12.58 -6.67 -4.43
N PHE A 190 -11.68 -6.94 -5.37
CA PHE A 190 -11.16 -5.94 -6.29
C PHE A 190 -10.89 -6.55 -7.67
N VAL A 191 -10.82 -5.70 -8.69
CA VAL A 191 -10.56 -6.09 -10.08
C VAL A 191 -9.32 -5.35 -10.59
N VAL A 192 -8.46 -6.06 -11.31
CA VAL A 192 -7.25 -5.50 -11.94
C VAL A 192 -7.06 -6.04 -13.35
N ILE A 193 -6.26 -5.31 -14.14
CA ILE A 193 -5.77 -5.78 -15.43
C ILE A 193 -4.27 -6.04 -15.33
N LYS A 194 -3.84 -7.26 -15.62
CA LYS A 194 -2.43 -7.66 -15.68
C LYS A 194 -2.03 -8.08 -17.09
N ASN A 195 -0.73 -8.15 -17.37
CA ASN A 195 -0.23 -8.82 -18.57
C ASN A 195 -0.16 -10.35 -18.37
N TRP A 196 0.26 -11.07 -19.41
CA TRP A 196 0.21 -12.53 -19.49
C TRP A 196 1.01 -13.29 -18.43
N ASP A 197 2.07 -12.70 -17.86
CA ASP A 197 2.90 -13.27 -16.79
C ASP A 197 2.63 -12.64 -15.42
N GLY A 198 1.77 -11.62 -15.34
CA GLY A 198 1.41 -10.96 -14.09
C GLY A 198 2.50 -10.07 -13.49
N ASP A 199 3.63 -9.86 -14.16
CA ASP A 199 4.71 -8.98 -13.69
C ASP A 199 4.45 -7.50 -13.96
N TYR A 200 3.44 -7.20 -14.80
CA TYR A 200 2.98 -5.85 -15.07
C TYR A 200 1.48 -5.73 -14.87
N ILE A 201 1.07 -4.59 -14.33
CA ILE A 201 -0.32 -4.27 -13.99
C ILE A 201 -0.66 -2.88 -14.52
N SER A 202 -1.88 -2.73 -15.03
CA SER A 202 -2.41 -1.44 -15.48
C SER A 202 -2.69 -0.52 -14.29
N ASN A 203 -2.78 0.79 -14.52
CA ASN A 203 -3.32 1.77 -13.56
C ASN A 203 -4.86 1.70 -13.42
N GLN A 204 -5.45 0.57 -13.81
CA GLN A 204 -6.89 0.35 -13.82
C GLN A 204 -7.22 -0.65 -12.73
N CYS A 205 -8.02 -0.20 -11.76
CA CYS A 205 -8.53 -1.02 -10.67
C CYS A 205 -10.02 -0.68 -10.44
N LEU A 206 -10.82 -1.67 -10.02
CA LEU A 206 -12.16 -1.45 -9.47
C LEU A 206 -12.19 -2.06 -8.05
N PRO A 207 -12.49 -1.29 -7.00
CA PRO A 207 -12.72 0.16 -7.01
C PRO A 207 -11.50 0.97 -7.47
N GLU A 208 -11.71 2.23 -7.88
CA GLU A 208 -10.63 3.12 -8.29
C GLU A 208 -9.52 3.17 -7.22
N ASP A 209 -8.28 2.93 -7.67
CA ASP A 209 -7.09 2.99 -6.83
C ASP A 209 -5.98 3.77 -7.54
N GLY A 210 -5.27 4.60 -6.79
CA GLY A 210 -4.19 5.44 -7.27
C GLY A 210 -2.84 4.73 -7.44
N SER A 211 -2.70 3.49 -6.94
CA SER A 211 -1.44 2.73 -7.04
C SER A 211 -1.59 1.45 -7.85
N PRO A 212 -0.87 1.30 -8.98
CA PRO A 212 -0.96 0.07 -9.77
C PRO A 212 -0.28 -1.12 -9.07
N GLU A 213 0.83 -0.90 -8.35
CA GLU A 213 1.64 -1.99 -7.77
C GLU A 213 1.13 -2.52 -6.42
N VAL A 214 0.23 -1.79 -5.76
CA VAL A 214 -0.39 -2.21 -4.49
C VAL A 214 -1.86 -1.82 -4.51
N VAL A 215 -2.75 -2.76 -4.21
CA VAL A 215 -4.18 -2.48 -4.11
C VAL A 215 -4.55 -1.96 -2.72
N ASN A 216 -4.97 -0.71 -2.65
CA ASN A 216 -5.34 0.04 -1.45
C ASN A 216 -6.85 0.20 -1.29
N ALA A 217 -7.64 -0.36 -2.20
CA ALA A 217 -9.09 -0.22 -2.17
C ALA A 217 -9.75 -1.56 -2.55
N VAL A 218 -10.70 -1.99 -1.73
CA VAL A 218 -11.59 -3.13 -2.02
C VAL A 218 -13.02 -2.70 -1.82
N VAL A 219 -13.93 -3.26 -2.59
CA VAL A 219 -15.36 -3.17 -2.28
C VAL A 219 -15.71 -4.29 -1.32
N THR A 220 -16.55 -3.98 -0.34
CA THR A 220 -17.07 -4.93 0.65
C THR A 220 -18.58 -4.99 0.56
N ILE A 221 -19.17 -6.18 0.67
CA ILE A 221 -20.61 -6.39 0.55
C ILE A 221 -21.04 -7.39 1.65
N PRO A 222 -21.78 -6.96 2.68
CA PRO A 222 -22.32 -7.87 3.69
C PRO A 222 -23.48 -8.64 3.07
N VAL A 223 -23.22 -9.85 2.59
CA VAL A 223 -24.20 -10.64 1.85
C VAL A 223 -25.12 -11.43 2.77
N ASP A 224 -24.74 -11.75 4.00
CA ASP A 224 -25.58 -12.47 4.98
C ASP A 224 -25.64 -11.68 6.30
N ALA A 225 -26.13 -10.43 6.25
CA ALA A 225 -26.07 -9.54 7.41
C ALA A 225 -26.97 -9.99 8.57
N ASP A 226 -28.03 -10.77 8.31
CA ASP A 226 -28.89 -11.34 9.34
C ASP A 226 -28.40 -12.70 9.89
N SER A 227 -27.30 -13.23 9.33
CA SER A 227 -26.59 -14.40 9.81
C SER A 227 -27.47 -15.66 9.81
N ASP A 228 -28.27 -15.85 8.76
CA ASP A 228 -29.11 -17.02 8.57
C ASP A 228 -28.48 -18.09 7.65
N GLY A 229 -27.30 -17.79 7.09
CA GLY A 229 -26.54 -18.67 6.20
C GLY A 229 -27.03 -18.63 4.76
N VAL A 230 -27.77 -17.59 4.37
CA VAL A 230 -28.25 -17.37 3.01
C VAL A 230 -28.04 -15.90 2.62
N PRO A 231 -27.70 -15.60 1.35
CA PRO A 231 -27.64 -14.22 0.91
C PRO A 231 -28.93 -13.43 1.15
N ASP A 232 -28.77 -12.22 1.66
CA ASP A 232 -29.79 -11.27 2.04
C ASP A 232 -30.69 -10.92 0.84
N ASN A 233 -31.95 -10.71 1.16
CA ASN A 233 -33.02 -10.60 0.19
C ASN A 233 -33.60 -9.20 0.10
N ASN A 234 -33.95 -8.75 -1.13
CA ASN A 234 -34.50 -7.42 -1.39
C ASN A 234 -33.61 -6.28 -0.86
N VAL A 235 -32.31 -6.51 -0.81
CA VAL A 235 -31.31 -5.53 -0.44
C VAL A 235 -30.53 -5.18 -1.69
N SER A 236 -30.48 -3.90 -2.04
CA SER A 236 -29.70 -3.45 -3.19
C SER A 236 -28.21 -3.59 -2.89
N PRO A 237 -27.41 -4.19 -3.79
CA PRO A 237 -25.95 -4.24 -3.65
C PRO A 237 -25.33 -2.86 -3.42
N SER A 238 -25.80 -1.83 -4.15
CA SER A 238 -25.31 -0.46 -3.99
C SER A 238 -25.64 0.16 -2.62
N ASP A 239 -26.72 -0.26 -1.97
CA ASP A 239 -27.14 0.26 -0.66
C ASP A 239 -26.33 -0.33 0.51
N ILE A 240 -25.76 -1.53 0.33
CA ILE A 240 -25.00 -2.23 1.37
C ILE A 240 -23.51 -2.35 1.09
N SER A 241 -23.09 -2.10 -0.15
CA SER A 241 -21.67 -2.09 -0.49
C SER A 241 -20.95 -0.91 0.16
N SER A 242 -19.70 -1.10 0.52
CA SER A 242 -18.83 -0.02 0.96
C SER A 242 -17.41 -0.21 0.44
N ILE A 243 -16.75 0.88 0.06
CA ILE A 243 -15.34 0.82 -0.33
C ILE A 243 -14.51 0.94 0.94
N VAL A 244 -13.80 -0.14 1.28
CA VAL A 244 -12.77 -0.12 2.32
C VAL A 244 -11.47 0.18 1.61
N THR A 245 -10.91 1.34 1.91
CA THR A 245 -9.54 1.61 1.55
C THR A 245 -8.63 1.20 2.70
N THR A 246 -7.37 0.88 2.43
CA THR A 246 -6.37 1.24 3.42
C THR A 246 -6.57 2.72 3.59
N SER A 247 -7.12 3.14 4.73
CA SER A 247 -7.10 4.54 5.11
C SER A 247 -5.72 5.03 4.72
N PRO A 248 -5.59 6.01 3.81
CA PRO A 248 -4.32 6.64 3.61
C PRO A 248 -4.03 7.30 4.95
N TYR A 249 -3.41 6.57 5.87
CA TYR A 249 -2.61 7.17 6.91
C TYR A 249 -1.32 7.70 6.28
N THR A 250 -1.43 8.24 5.05
CA THR A 250 -0.55 9.26 4.53
C THR A 250 -1.09 10.55 5.08
N TYR A 251 -0.58 10.96 6.24
CA TYR A 251 -1.04 12.16 6.91
C TYR A 251 -0.94 13.36 5.97
N HIS A 252 0.17 13.46 5.22
CA HIS A 252 0.40 14.46 4.18
C HIS A 252 1.73 14.18 3.44
N ILE A 253 1.87 14.70 2.21
CA ILE A 253 3.12 14.66 1.44
C ILE A 253 3.59 16.11 1.20
N PRO A 254 4.56 16.63 2.00
CA PRO A 254 5.14 17.93 1.78
C PRO A 254 6.07 17.93 0.56
N SER A 255 6.38 19.11 0.06
CA SER A 255 7.46 19.25 -0.91
C SER A 255 8.80 19.18 -0.15
N VAL A 256 9.86 18.68 -0.80
CA VAL A 256 11.22 18.75 -0.25
C VAL A 256 12.00 19.70 -1.14
N ASP A 257 11.77 20.99 -0.94
CA ASP A 257 12.31 22.08 -1.76
C ASP A 257 13.32 22.97 -1.00
N GLY A 258 13.38 22.84 0.33
CA GLY A 258 14.23 23.55 1.27
C GLY A 258 13.52 24.68 2.01
N ALA A 259 12.19 24.77 1.97
CA ALA A 259 11.41 25.83 2.61
C ALA A 259 10.17 25.25 3.31
N VAL A 260 10.08 25.40 4.63
CA VAL A 260 8.94 24.86 5.39
C VAL A 260 7.80 25.89 5.39
N ALA A 261 6.95 25.84 4.37
CA ALA A 261 5.82 26.76 4.22
C ALA A 261 4.52 26.14 4.74
N GLU A 262 3.83 26.85 5.64
CA GLU A 262 2.51 26.38 6.11
C GLU A 262 1.42 26.58 5.03
N GLY A 263 0.76 25.49 4.65
CA GLY A 263 -0.41 25.45 3.76
C GLY A 263 -0.61 24.08 3.11
N ASP A 264 -1.80 23.87 2.54
CA ASP A 264 -2.24 22.58 1.94
C ASP A 264 -1.35 22.05 0.80
N SER A 265 -0.36 22.83 0.34
CA SER A 265 0.56 22.44 -0.71
C SER A 265 1.94 22.00 -0.20
N ASP A 266 2.22 22.17 1.09
CA ASP A 266 3.56 21.93 1.64
C ASP A 266 3.52 21.40 3.08
N TRP A 267 3.46 22.21 4.14
CA TRP A 267 3.30 21.71 5.52
C TRP A 267 1.99 22.15 6.14
N ASN A 268 1.24 21.23 6.77
CA ASN A 268 0.01 21.60 7.46
C ASN A 268 0.29 22.01 8.92
N ALA A 269 -0.58 22.88 9.46
CA ALA A 269 -0.43 23.38 10.83
C ALA A 269 -0.47 22.26 11.91
N ASN A 270 -1.14 21.14 11.62
CA ASN A 270 -1.22 19.96 12.47
C ASN A 270 0.00 19.02 12.35
N GLU A 271 1.00 19.36 11.53
CA GLU A 271 2.28 18.65 11.39
C GLU A 271 3.37 19.30 12.23
N HIS A 272 3.13 20.49 12.77
CA HIS A 272 4.01 21.16 13.72
C HIS A 272 3.96 20.44 15.07
N VAL A 273 5.01 19.67 15.39
CA VAL A 273 5.06 18.83 16.59
C VAL A 273 5.65 19.59 17.78
N LEU A 274 6.64 20.45 17.55
CA LEU A 274 7.37 21.11 18.63
C LEU A 274 7.94 22.47 18.22
N GLU A 275 7.73 23.46 19.10
CA GLU A 275 8.38 24.77 19.03
C GLU A 275 9.51 24.87 20.06
N ASN A 276 10.72 25.21 19.60
CA ASN A 276 11.82 25.65 20.44
C ASN A 276 11.61 27.11 20.87
N THR A 277 10.87 27.27 21.96
CA THR A 277 10.59 28.59 22.56
C THR A 277 11.83 29.26 23.19
N THR A 278 12.98 28.58 23.25
CA THR A 278 14.22 29.13 23.79
C THR A 278 15.10 29.66 22.67
N THR A 279 15.23 30.98 22.57
CA THR A 279 16.11 31.60 21.57
C THR A 279 17.59 31.28 21.86
N ASN A 280 18.17 30.38 21.09
CA ASN A 280 19.58 30.03 21.12
C ASN A 280 20.24 30.34 19.76
N ASN A 281 20.82 31.54 19.62
CA ASN A 281 21.63 31.86 18.45
C ASN A 281 23.06 31.35 18.67
N TRP A 282 23.45 30.31 17.95
CA TRP A 282 24.82 29.80 17.96
C TRP A 282 25.49 30.03 16.60
N LYS A 283 26.47 30.93 16.58
CA LYS A 283 27.21 31.35 15.37
C LYS A 283 26.32 31.78 14.19
N GLY A 284 25.15 32.38 14.47
CA GLY A 284 24.19 32.79 13.46
C GLY A 284 23.18 31.72 13.04
N ASN A 285 23.20 30.56 13.71
CA ASN A 285 22.26 29.47 13.48
C ASN A 285 21.22 29.39 14.60
N SER A 286 20.02 28.94 14.26
CA SER A 286 18.91 28.69 15.18
C SER A 286 17.95 27.64 14.61
N LEU A 287 17.25 26.93 15.50
CA LEU A 287 16.18 25.99 15.15
C LEU A 287 14.93 26.44 15.92
N SER A 288 13.81 26.69 15.23
CA SER A 288 12.58 27.20 15.85
C SER A 288 11.47 26.17 15.93
N ASP A 289 11.16 25.50 14.82
CA ASP A 289 9.98 24.63 14.73
C ASP A 289 10.38 23.30 14.11
N LEU A 290 9.80 22.22 14.63
CA LEU A 290 9.93 20.86 14.10
C LEU A 290 8.57 20.41 13.56
N TYR A 291 8.57 20.03 12.29
CA TYR A 291 7.45 19.43 11.60
C TYR A 291 7.75 17.96 11.32
N VAL A 292 6.74 17.12 11.53
CA VAL A 292 6.81 15.69 11.24
C VAL A 292 5.49 15.28 10.59
N THR A 293 5.59 14.62 9.46
CA THR A 293 4.48 13.96 8.78
C THR A 293 4.99 12.71 8.09
N TRP A 294 4.10 11.91 7.53
CA TRP A 294 4.48 10.72 6.80
C TRP A 294 3.44 10.38 5.74
N ASP A 295 3.94 9.71 4.71
CA ASP A 295 3.12 8.92 3.83
C ASP A 295 3.31 7.41 4.09
N ARG A 296 2.75 6.60 3.21
CA ARG A 296 2.80 5.15 3.33
C ARG A 296 4.21 4.61 3.16
N TYR A 297 5.08 5.33 2.47
CA TYR A 297 6.41 4.89 2.05
C TYR A 297 7.53 5.64 2.76
N ASP A 298 7.25 6.86 3.23
CA ASP A 298 8.28 7.81 3.63
C ASP A 298 7.87 8.63 4.86
N LEU A 299 8.84 8.85 5.75
CA LEU A 299 8.82 9.84 6.81
C LEU A 299 9.28 11.19 6.25
N PHE A 300 8.59 12.28 6.61
CA PHE A 300 8.98 13.63 6.26
C PHE A 300 9.30 14.45 7.50
N ILE A 301 10.41 15.18 7.47
CA ILE A 301 10.87 16.05 8.54
C ILE A 301 11.10 17.45 7.98
N GLY A 302 10.49 18.44 8.62
CA GLY A 302 10.68 19.86 8.32
C GLY A 302 11.25 20.56 9.55
N VAL A 303 12.26 21.42 9.38
CA VAL A 303 12.82 22.21 10.47
C VAL A 303 12.95 23.66 10.03
N ARG A 304 12.33 24.57 10.78
CA ARG A 304 12.39 26.01 10.50
C ARG A 304 13.54 26.71 11.18
N ASP A 305 13.86 27.88 10.60
CA ASP A 305 14.83 28.88 11.04
C ASP A 305 16.24 28.65 10.47
N THR A 306 17.20 29.41 10.94
CA THR A 306 18.39 29.79 10.18
C THR A 306 19.50 28.75 10.33
N ILE A 307 19.86 28.07 9.24
CA ILE A 307 21.09 27.27 9.17
C ILE A 307 22.09 27.96 8.23
N GLN A 308 23.19 28.47 8.76
CA GLN A 308 24.21 29.21 8.02
C GLN A 308 25.18 28.26 7.31
N ASN A 309 25.52 28.58 6.05
CA ASN A 309 26.65 27.96 5.34
C ASN A 309 27.98 28.44 5.94
N SER A 310 28.35 27.85 7.08
CA SER A 310 29.42 28.35 7.95
C SER A 310 30.35 27.26 8.50
N GLY A 311 30.29 26.05 7.93
CA GLY A 311 31.07 24.89 8.37
C GLY A 311 30.34 23.95 9.33
N ASN A 312 29.20 24.38 9.85
CA ASN A 312 28.43 23.60 10.81
C ASN A 312 27.67 22.44 10.15
N ALA A 313 27.38 21.41 10.93
CA ALA A 313 26.51 20.29 10.59
C ALA A 313 25.13 20.47 11.21
N PHE A 314 24.08 20.23 10.43
CA PHE A 314 22.78 19.88 10.98
C PHE A 314 22.72 18.36 11.16
N LEU A 315 22.22 17.91 12.30
CA LEU A 315 22.02 16.50 12.60
C LEU A 315 20.63 16.27 13.23
N LEU A 316 19.90 15.32 12.68
CA LEU A 316 18.68 14.74 13.23
C LEU A 316 19.00 13.32 13.68
N TYR A 317 18.96 13.07 14.98
CA TYR A 317 19.10 11.74 15.56
C TYR A 317 17.72 11.10 15.68
N LEU A 318 17.61 9.83 15.29
CA LEU A 318 16.36 9.08 15.27
C LEU A 318 16.59 7.71 15.93
N ASP A 319 15.75 7.43 16.91
CA ASP A 319 15.54 6.15 17.57
C ASP A 319 14.20 5.61 17.04
N ILE A 320 14.23 4.47 16.36
CA ILE A 320 13.06 3.94 15.63
C ILE A 320 12.25 2.93 16.44
N ASP A 321 12.77 2.48 17.56
CA ASP A 321 12.18 1.44 18.42
C ASP A 321 12.10 1.86 19.89
N PHE A 322 12.03 3.17 20.14
CA PHE A 322 11.90 3.79 21.45
C PHE A 322 10.86 3.06 22.32
N ASP A 323 11.25 2.73 23.56
CA ASP A 323 10.49 1.94 24.54
C ASP A 323 10.26 0.44 24.21
N ALA A 324 10.64 -0.09 23.05
CA ALA A 324 10.33 -1.46 22.62
C ALA A 324 11.43 -2.51 22.90
N ASP A 325 12.71 -2.12 23.01
CA ASP A 325 13.80 -2.99 23.46
C ASP A 325 14.79 -2.16 24.32
N LYS A 326 15.56 -2.81 25.20
CA LYS A 326 16.59 -2.16 26.04
C LYS A 326 17.96 -2.80 25.87
N ASN A 327 18.09 -3.70 24.90
CA ASN A 327 19.32 -4.36 24.54
C ASN A 327 19.86 -3.89 23.19
N ASP A 328 19.32 -2.80 22.63
CA ASP A 328 19.82 -2.21 21.39
C ASP A 328 21.21 -1.56 21.58
N SER A 329 21.82 -1.26 20.45
CA SER A 329 23.05 -0.51 20.33
C SER A 329 22.76 0.76 19.55
N GLY A 330 23.06 1.92 20.12
CA GLY A 330 22.81 3.20 19.47
C GLY A 330 23.50 4.35 20.22
N PHE A 331 23.29 5.56 19.74
CA PHE A 331 23.85 6.76 20.37
C PHE A 331 22.95 7.24 21.51
N CYS A 332 23.47 7.20 22.74
CA CYS A 332 22.99 8.03 23.85
C CYS A 332 24.10 8.91 24.43
N SER A 333 25.35 8.70 24.04
CA SER A 333 26.51 9.46 24.46
C SER A 333 27.58 9.54 23.36
N ALA A 334 28.42 10.58 23.41
CA ALA A 334 29.51 10.76 22.45
C ALA A 334 30.54 9.61 22.45
N SER A 335 30.62 8.82 23.52
CA SER A 335 31.48 7.62 23.57
C SER A 335 30.92 6.42 22.84
N ASP A 336 29.65 6.43 22.46
CA ASP A 336 28.98 5.29 21.82
C ASP A 336 29.33 5.19 20.34
N VAL A 337 29.86 6.25 19.74
CA VAL A 337 30.14 6.37 18.31
C VAL A 337 31.60 6.79 18.07
N ALA A 338 32.28 6.23 17.07
CA ALA A 338 33.72 6.42 16.88
C ALA A 338 34.19 6.53 15.41
N ASP A 339 33.29 6.48 14.43
CA ASP A 339 33.65 6.69 13.02
C ASP A 339 34.07 8.14 12.73
N ASN A 340 35.10 8.29 11.92
CA ASN A 340 35.67 9.57 11.49
C ASN A 340 36.05 9.57 10.01
N THR A 341 35.34 8.77 9.20
CA THR A 341 35.63 8.57 7.78
C THR A 341 34.81 9.51 6.88
N GLY A 342 34.72 10.78 7.25
CA GLY A 342 33.98 11.78 6.48
C GLY A 342 33.64 13.01 7.29
N THR A 343 33.32 14.13 6.62
CA THR A 343 32.99 15.39 7.32
C THR A 343 31.70 15.32 8.14
N LEU A 344 30.72 14.53 7.70
CA LEU A 344 29.48 14.32 8.44
C LEU A 344 29.71 13.37 9.62
N ASP A 345 30.53 12.34 9.44
CA ASP A 345 30.81 11.35 10.47
C ASP A 345 31.63 11.99 11.61
N ASP A 346 32.59 12.88 11.26
CA ASP A 346 33.30 13.75 12.21
C ASP A 346 32.33 14.62 13.05
N ALA A 347 31.26 15.14 12.43
CA ALA A 347 30.26 15.92 13.14
C ALA A 347 29.39 15.02 14.06
N ILE A 348 29.01 13.83 13.59
CA ILE A 348 28.24 12.86 14.38
C ILE A 348 29.01 12.46 15.65
N THR A 349 30.30 12.17 15.53
CA THR A 349 31.18 11.75 16.64
C THR A 349 31.76 12.90 17.46
N GLY A 350 31.46 14.15 17.08
CA GLY A 350 31.79 15.34 17.86
C GLY A 350 31.19 15.31 19.27
N THR A 351 31.88 15.97 20.22
CA THR A 351 31.63 15.86 21.67
C THR A 351 30.24 16.26 22.16
N TYR A 352 29.49 17.08 21.42
CA TYR A 352 28.17 17.56 21.86
C TYR A 352 27.08 17.05 20.92
N PRO A 353 25.91 16.57 21.40
CA PRO A 353 25.62 16.35 22.81
C PRO A 353 26.51 15.24 23.39
N ASP A 354 27.04 15.45 24.60
CA ASP A 354 27.91 14.48 25.28
C ASP A 354 27.09 13.29 25.78
N THR A 355 25.85 13.55 26.23
CA THR A 355 24.90 12.53 26.66
C THR A 355 23.46 13.02 26.44
N VAL A 356 22.56 12.11 26.08
CA VAL A 356 21.11 12.28 26.06
C VAL A 356 20.54 11.61 27.31
N GLU A 357 20.01 12.41 28.24
CA GLU A 357 19.52 11.91 29.54
C GLU A 357 18.06 11.40 29.51
N ILE A 358 17.51 11.15 28.32
CA ILE A 358 16.17 10.59 28.14
C ILE A 358 16.26 9.08 28.29
N GLY A 359 15.66 8.55 29.37
CA GLY A 359 15.70 7.11 29.64
C GLY A 359 15.03 6.32 28.53
N GLY A 360 15.76 5.36 27.95
CA GLY A 360 15.29 4.52 26.84
C GLY A 360 15.57 5.08 25.46
N PHE A 361 16.16 6.27 25.33
CA PHE A 361 16.56 6.82 24.04
C PHE A 361 17.94 6.32 23.64
N LEU A 362 18.03 5.62 22.51
CA LEU A 362 19.25 5.13 21.88
C LEU A 362 19.10 5.31 20.37
N ALA A 363 19.71 6.35 19.80
CA ALA A 363 19.52 6.64 18.37
C ALA A 363 20.19 5.57 17.49
N ASP A 364 19.41 4.97 16.60
CA ASP A 364 19.85 4.01 15.58
C ASP A 364 20.37 4.71 14.32
N TRP A 365 19.82 5.90 14.04
CA TRP A 365 20.01 6.61 12.78
C TRP A 365 20.37 8.08 13.02
N VAL A 366 21.18 8.63 12.10
CA VAL A 366 21.42 10.07 12.01
C VAL A 366 21.27 10.54 10.58
N LEU A 367 20.37 11.48 10.34
CA LEU A 367 20.30 12.24 9.11
C LEU A 367 21.07 13.56 9.29
N GLY A 368 21.87 13.94 8.31
CA GLY A 368 22.50 15.26 8.37
C GLY A 368 23.14 15.76 7.10
N GLU A 369 23.54 17.02 7.15
CA GLU A 369 24.35 17.67 6.13
C GLU A 369 25.25 18.72 6.77
N THR A 370 26.49 18.79 6.30
CA THR A 370 27.46 19.82 6.66
C THR A 370 27.41 20.97 5.67
N TRP A 371 27.71 22.19 6.16
CA TRP A 371 27.78 23.42 5.37
C TRP A 371 26.47 23.95 4.78
N ALA A 372 25.29 23.39 5.13
CA ALA A 372 24.02 23.78 4.50
C ALA A 372 24.18 23.90 2.96
N ARG A 373 24.77 22.86 2.37
CA ARG A 373 25.34 22.87 1.03
C ARG A 373 24.26 22.85 -0.05
N SER A 374 23.09 22.31 0.28
CA SER A 374 22.09 21.82 -0.69
C SER A 374 21.95 22.68 -1.95
N LEU A 375 22.29 22.04 -3.07
CA LEU A 375 22.09 22.53 -4.44
C LEU A 375 20.70 22.10 -4.93
N THR A 376 20.26 22.60 -6.10
CA THR A 376 18.87 22.47 -6.61
C THR A 376 18.40 21.04 -6.97
N GLY A 377 19.05 19.96 -6.53
CA GLY A 377 18.72 18.57 -6.89
C GLY A 377 19.13 17.52 -5.85
N PHE A 378 18.60 16.29 -5.97
CA PHE A 378 18.94 15.17 -5.07
C PHE A 378 20.41 14.77 -5.27
N GLU A 379 21.16 14.68 -4.19
CA GLU A 379 22.56 14.25 -4.22
C GLU A 379 22.69 12.80 -3.77
N SER A 380 23.60 12.07 -4.42
CA SER A 380 24.09 10.80 -3.89
C SER A 380 24.70 11.02 -2.49
N PRO A 381 24.62 10.03 -1.60
CA PRO A 381 25.21 10.14 -0.28
C PRO A 381 26.70 10.36 -0.47
N ASN A 382 27.25 11.23 0.37
CA ASN A 382 28.64 11.60 0.31
C ASN A 382 29.13 11.91 1.72
N ASP A 383 30.43 12.16 1.84
CA ASP A 383 31.09 12.44 3.12
C ASP A 383 30.49 13.65 3.86
N SER A 384 29.64 14.46 3.22
CA SER A 384 29.06 15.68 3.77
C SER A 384 27.54 15.64 3.95
N SER A 385 26.81 14.65 3.41
CA SER A 385 25.35 14.56 3.55
C SER A 385 24.79 13.13 3.45
N GLY A 386 23.63 12.91 4.06
CA GLY A 386 22.82 11.70 3.93
C GLY A 386 22.36 11.12 5.26
N LEU A 387 21.77 9.93 5.18
CA LEU A 387 21.35 9.15 6.34
C LEU A 387 22.48 8.19 6.73
N ARG A 388 22.74 8.04 8.03
CA ARG A 388 23.73 7.13 8.63
C ARG A 388 23.04 6.15 9.56
N LYS A 389 23.36 4.87 9.42
CA LYS A 389 23.06 3.87 10.45
C LYS A 389 24.21 3.87 11.44
N ILE A 390 23.92 4.18 12.69
CA ILE A 390 24.94 4.41 13.74
C ILE A 390 24.92 3.34 14.84
N GLU A 391 24.08 2.31 14.71
CA GLU A 391 24.12 1.11 15.55
C GLU A 391 25.47 0.37 15.48
N ASP A 392 26.19 0.48 14.35
CA ASP A 392 27.57 0.02 14.20
C ASP A 392 28.52 1.21 14.40
N PRO A 393 29.13 1.36 15.58
CA PRO A 393 29.77 2.60 15.98
C PRO A 393 31.15 2.84 15.33
N GLY A 394 31.68 1.84 14.62
CA GLY A 394 33.03 1.89 14.05
C GLY A 394 33.11 2.28 12.57
N ASP A 395 32.00 2.18 11.83
CA ASP A 395 31.91 2.47 10.39
C ASP A 395 30.42 2.66 10.01
N PHE A 396 30.00 3.89 9.77
CA PHE A 396 28.59 4.18 9.55
C PHE A 396 28.16 3.84 8.13
N TRP A 397 27.20 2.91 8.00
CA TRP A 397 26.56 2.71 6.70
C TRP A 397 25.72 3.93 6.31
N TRP A 398 25.93 4.38 5.08
CA TRP A 398 25.26 5.55 4.52
C TRP A 398 24.21 5.21 3.47
N TYR A 399 23.15 6.01 3.45
CA TYR A 399 22.04 5.88 2.51
C TYR A 399 21.73 7.23 1.87
N SER A 400 21.36 7.17 0.58
CA SER A 400 20.82 8.34 -0.13
C SER A 400 19.41 8.58 0.35
N VAL A 401 19.15 9.79 0.84
CA VAL A 401 17.79 10.26 1.10
C VAL A 401 17.68 11.70 0.63
N PRO A 402 16.51 12.14 0.12
CA PRO A 402 16.27 13.55 -0.10
C PRO A 402 16.40 14.36 1.17
N LEU A 403 17.34 15.31 1.16
CA LEU A 403 17.57 16.30 2.19
C LEU A 403 17.85 17.62 1.48
N ARG A 404 17.21 18.70 1.94
CA ARG A 404 17.46 20.06 1.47
C ARG A 404 17.59 21.01 2.64
N ILE A 405 18.67 21.77 2.64
CA ILE A 405 18.91 22.86 3.60
C ILE A 405 19.11 24.16 2.82
N THR A 406 18.21 25.13 2.98
CA THR A 406 18.42 26.46 2.42
C THR A 406 19.41 27.22 3.27
N ALA A 407 20.54 27.66 2.70
CA ALA A 407 21.50 28.48 3.43
C ALA A 407 20.87 29.78 3.94
N GLY A 408 20.79 29.93 5.25
CA GLY A 408 20.12 31.03 5.93
C GLY A 408 18.61 30.84 6.12
N GLY A 409 18.08 29.64 5.90
CA GLY A 409 16.68 29.28 6.04
C GLY A 409 16.52 27.81 6.41
N ASP A 410 15.36 27.27 6.04
CA ASP A 410 14.81 26.01 6.57
C ASP A 410 15.45 24.74 6.01
N LEU A 411 15.04 23.61 6.58
CA LEU A 411 15.43 22.27 6.19
C LEU A 411 14.22 21.37 5.97
N GLU A 412 14.31 20.52 4.95
CA GLU A 412 13.33 19.48 4.69
C GLU A 412 14.00 18.17 4.31
N ALA A 413 13.42 17.06 4.76
CA ALA A 413 13.91 15.74 4.46
C ALA A 413 12.78 14.76 4.22
N LYS A 414 13.07 13.76 3.39
CA LYS A 414 12.22 12.60 3.12
C LYS A 414 13.05 11.34 3.33
N ILE A 415 12.64 10.49 4.26
CA ILE A 415 13.34 9.26 4.64
C ILE A 415 12.42 8.07 4.34
N PRO A 416 12.78 7.15 3.42
CA PRO A 416 11.98 5.96 3.20
C PRO A 416 11.91 5.07 4.44
N TRP A 417 10.72 4.53 4.73
CA TRP A 417 10.52 3.60 5.85
C TRP A 417 11.40 2.35 5.72
N ASP A 418 11.61 1.87 4.50
CA ASP A 418 12.47 0.71 4.23
C ASP A 418 13.93 0.97 4.60
N ASN A 419 14.42 2.21 4.46
CA ASN A 419 15.77 2.53 4.90
C ASN A 419 15.89 2.33 6.42
N LEU A 420 14.87 2.70 7.18
CA LEU A 420 14.87 2.64 8.65
C LEU A 420 14.65 1.21 9.17
N PHE A 421 13.64 0.51 8.65
CA PHE A 421 13.20 -0.79 9.19
C PHE A 421 13.72 -2.00 8.40
N GLY A 422 14.11 -1.84 7.13
CA GLY A 422 14.62 -2.93 6.28
C GLY A 422 13.62 -4.07 6.05
N LYS A 423 12.32 -3.79 6.12
CA LYS A 423 11.22 -4.78 6.00
C LYS A 423 10.57 -4.80 4.62
N GLY A 424 11.04 -3.96 3.70
CA GLY A 424 10.38 -3.67 2.44
C GLY A 424 9.68 -2.32 2.46
N ARG A 425 9.37 -1.83 1.25
CA ARG A 425 8.83 -0.48 1.02
C ARG A 425 7.49 -0.25 1.74
N GLY A 426 7.50 0.69 2.70
CA GLY A 426 6.31 1.12 3.43
C GLY A 426 5.91 0.25 4.62
N PHE A 427 6.77 -0.70 5.03
CA PHE A 427 6.57 -1.49 6.24
C PHE A 427 7.35 -0.91 7.41
N VAL A 428 6.70 -0.82 8.57
CA VAL A 428 7.26 -0.41 9.87
C VAL A 428 6.93 -1.49 10.91
N ASP A 429 7.70 -1.57 11.99
CA ASP A 429 7.41 -2.55 13.04
C ASP A 429 6.10 -2.20 13.78
N THR A 430 5.32 -3.23 14.14
CA THR A 430 4.02 -3.04 14.80
C THR A 430 4.22 -2.42 16.17
N GLY A 431 3.62 -1.23 16.38
CA GLY A 431 3.75 -0.50 17.64
C GLY A 431 5.05 0.31 17.77
N ALA A 432 5.83 0.47 16.68
CA ALA A 432 7.02 1.31 16.67
C ALA A 432 6.70 2.73 17.17
N VAL A 433 7.59 3.25 18.01
CA VAL A 433 7.55 4.63 18.51
C VAL A 433 8.84 5.30 18.06
N LEU A 434 8.71 6.39 17.31
CA LEU A 434 9.86 7.19 16.91
C LEU A 434 10.17 8.22 18.00
N ALA A 435 11.42 8.26 18.43
CA ALA A 435 11.95 9.36 19.21
C ALA A 435 13.06 10.06 18.42
N LEU A 436 13.06 11.40 18.41
CA LEU A 436 14.04 12.15 17.64
C LEU A 436 14.38 13.49 18.27
N PHE A 437 15.56 14.01 17.91
CA PHE A 437 15.96 15.38 18.20
C PHE A 437 16.87 15.94 17.11
N CYS A 438 16.85 17.26 16.97
CA CYS A 438 17.70 18.00 16.05
C CYS A 438 18.77 18.79 16.81
N VAL A 439 19.97 18.89 16.24
CA VAL A 439 21.07 19.70 16.78
C VAL A 439 21.93 20.27 15.66
N ILE A 440 22.57 21.41 15.93
CA ILE A 440 23.61 21.99 15.07
C ILE A 440 24.97 21.85 15.77
N LYS A 441 25.97 21.33 15.06
CA LYS A 441 27.35 21.10 15.54
C LYS A 441 28.39 21.79 14.65
N ASP A 442 29.62 22.01 15.14
CA ASP A 442 30.77 22.51 14.35
C ASP A 442 31.75 21.42 13.93
#